data_AF-A0A2M6W2D4-F1
#
_entry.id   AF-A0A2M6W2D4-F1
#
_cell.length_a   1.000
_cell.length_b   1.000
_cell.length_c   1.000
_cell.angle_alpha   90.00
_cell.angle_beta   90.00
_cell.angle_gamma   90.00
#
_symmetry.space_group_name_H-M   'P 1'
#
loop_
_entity.id
_entity.type
_entity.pdbx_description
1 polymer ?
#
loop_
_entity_poly.entity_id
_entity_poly.type
_entity_poly.pdbx_seq_one_letter_code
_entity_poly.pdbx_strand_id
1 'polypeptide(L)'
;MKTYILLLLLCVFSGCAPAAERSFSFPVRNTPEYTSAFQYSAPWEEDIYTTAYAKAEKILPDIREPIKGGVVPHHLVSAHTIAAFFETIQAQHPSTVVIIGPNHFDQGPGLIQSTGRDWKTPFGNVRTNHTVVQALKQAGVLSVHEPTFEQEHSMYSLIPFVRYSLPDTTVVPIVLKEVPGRDHLDKFIAALLPALPKDAVIIASVDFSYYQTVPVAAFHDERTMSIVRNSDFERLSSAEVDSTASLYTLLKLMEAYKTQHIVHEFHTNSAVLAGTREETETTSHYTPYFAFGKPDTERALSILQFGDMMLDRNVQNRYEAHGGPDYLFEAVAGVENRFFRGSDIVTANLEGPFANYRRETSKEIAFRFDPALIPTLQTYQFNQFTLANNHSLDMGRTAFEETKENLSAANIAFYGNQFTVQDDSLLIRETAGKKVAYLGLNDTHNSLSDEKTSELIAHAEAEADITIVNIHWGIEYEPVSHPRQQQLAHSWIDQGVDIIIGHHPHVVQEIEIYKDAPIFYSLGNFIFDQYFSVPTQQSLGVGMTLYDDKISLYVFPLKGEQSQVQHMLFQEGQLFMQDVFDRSRLGAYTFDSNFHLDLPFD
;
A
#
# COMPACT_ATOMS: atom_id res chain seq x y z
N MET A 1 5.05 10.50 27.73
CA MET A 1 3.61 10.46 28.05
C MET A 1 2.85 10.64 26.74
N LYS A 2 2.64 9.54 26.01
CA LYS A 2 1.83 9.50 24.78
C LYS A 2 0.87 8.34 24.99
N THR A 3 -0.42 8.65 25.08
CA THR A 3 -1.50 7.68 25.26
C THR A 3 -2.04 7.37 23.87
N TYR A 4 -1.83 6.15 23.38
CA TYR A 4 -2.45 5.67 22.15
C TYR A 4 -3.84 5.12 22.47
N ILE A 5 -4.84 5.60 21.72
CA ILE A 5 -6.24 5.19 21.79
C ILE A 5 -6.40 4.01 20.83
N LEU A 6 -6.90 2.88 21.34
CA LEU A 6 -7.28 1.69 20.59
C LEU A 6 -8.80 1.76 20.34
N LEU A 7 -9.22 1.82 19.08
CA LEU A 7 -10.63 1.74 18.66
C LEU A 7 -11.01 0.26 18.41
N LEU A 8 -12.16 -0.14 18.92
CA LEU A 8 -12.79 -1.43 18.63
C LEU A 8 -14.30 -1.19 18.46
N LEU A 9 -14.80 -1.39 17.25
CA LEU A 9 -16.20 -1.26 16.87
C LEU A 9 -16.96 -2.56 17.16
N LEU A 10 -18.11 -2.45 17.85
CA LEU A 10 -19.17 -3.45 17.87
C LEU A 10 -20.52 -2.71 18.00
N CYS A 11 -21.29 -2.65 16.91
CA CYS A 11 -22.63 -2.06 16.88
C CYS A 11 -23.69 -3.03 17.42
N VAL A 12 -24.52 -2.58 18.37
CA VAL A 12 -25.94 -2.98 18.51
C VAL A 12 -26.77 -1.77 18.98
N PHE A 13 -27.84 -1.47 18.26
CA PHE A 13 -28.81 -0.39 18.49
C PHE A 13 -29.59 -0.50 19.83
N SER A 14 -29.71 0.61 20.57
CA SER A 14 -31.01 1.20 20.98
C SER A 14 -30.85 2.39 21.97
N GLY A 15 -31.52 3.52 21.68
CA GLY A 15 -32.10 4.42 22.69
C GLY A 15 -31.23 5.57 23.26
N CYS A 16 -31.67 6.80 23.02
CA CYS A 16 -31.12 8.06 23.54
C CYS A 16 -31.01 8.15 25.08
N ALA A 17 -29.82 8.52 25.59
CA ALA A 17 -29.57 9.44 26.73
C ALA A 17 -28.04 9.62 26.93
N PRO A 18 -27.55 10.79 27.40
CA PRO A 18 -26.11 11.09 27.44
C PRO A 18 -25.41 10.23 28.49
N ALA A 19 -24.52 9.34 28.04
CA ALA A 19 -23.81 8.40 28.90
C ALA A 19 -22.68 9.09 29.66
N ALA A 20 -22.80 9.09 30.99
CA ALA A 20 -21.67 9.27 31.88
C ALA A 20 -20.59 8.22 31.57
N GLU A 21 -19.33 8.66 31.54
CA GLU A 21 -18.14 7.80 31.39
C GLU A 21 -18.20 6.62 32.36
N ARG A 22 -18.65 5.48 31.86
CA ARG A 22 -18.38 4.18 32.47
C ARG A 22 -17.27 3.55 31.66
N SER A 23 -16.05 3.77 32.14
CA SER A 23 -14.89 2.99 31.74
C SER A 23 -15.17 1.52 32.04
N PHE A 24 -15.48 0.74 31.01
CA PHE A 24 -15.34 -0.70 31.10
C PHE A 24 -13.85 -0.99 31.00
N SER A 25 -13.16 -0.99 32.14
CA SER A 25 -11.88 -1.69 32.22
C SER A 25 -12.16 -3.16 31.96
N PHE A 26 -11.69 -3.69 30.84
CA PHE A 26 -11.37 -5.12 30.82
C PHE A 26 -10.47 -5.36 32.03
N PRO A 27 -10.67 -6.45 32.79
CA PRO A 27 -9.74 -6.75 33.86
C PRO A 27 -8.37 -6.85 33.19
N VAL A 28 -7.52 -5.85 33.44
CA VAL A 28 -6.10 -6.12 33.65
C VAL A 28 -6.16 -7.32 34.57
N ARG A 29 -5.83 -8.51 34.04
CA ARG A 29 -5.67 -9.64 34.93
C ARG A 29 -4.67 -9.10 35.95
N ASN A 30 -5.13 -8.93 37.19
CA ASN A 30 -4.26 -9.13 38.34
C ASN A 30 -3.81 -10.58 38.18
N THR A 31 -2.85 -10.81 37.30
CA THR A 31 -2.18 -12.07 37.16
C THR A 31 -1.52 -12.24 38.52
N PRO A 32 -1.87 -13.30 39.27
CA PRO A 32 -0.97 -13.79 40.30
C PRO A 32 0.42 -13.89 39.65
N GLU A 33 1.49 -13.64 40.41
CA GLU A 33 2.85 -13.99 39.99
C GLU A 33 2.89 -15.47 39.58
N TYR A 34 2.55 -15.76 38.33
CA TYR A 34 2.64 -17.09 37.77
C TYR A 34 4.06 -17.19 37.23
N THR A 35 4.92 -17.78 38.05
CA THR A 35 6.07 -18.54 37.63
C THR A 35 5.60 -19.72 36.76
N SER A 36 5.03 -19.45 35.59
CA SER A 36 4.43 -20.44 34.70
C SER A 36 5.52 -21.17 33.90
N ALA A 37 5.46 -22.50 33.89
CA ALA A 37 6.27 -23.34 32.99
C ALA A 37 5.76 -23.31 31.52
N PHE A 38 4.67 -22.61 31.24
CA PHE A 38 3.97 -22.57 29.95
C PHE A 38 3.75 -21.14 29.44
N GLN A 39 3.69 -21.00 28.12
CA GLN A 39 2.99 -19.92 27.44
C GLN A 39 1.49 -20.23 27.34
N TYR A 40 0.65 -19.22 27.20
CA TYR A 40 -0.80 -19.38 27.07
C TYR A 40 -1.28 -18.87 25.73
N SER A 41 -2.06 -19.67 25.03
CA SER A 41 -2.80 -19.20 23.85
C SER A 41 -3.99 -18.34 24.24
N ALA A 42 -4.46 -17.53 23.30
CA ALA A 42 -5.72 -16.81 23.43
C ALA A 42 -6.36 -16.61 22.04
N PRO A 43 -7.69 -16.49 21.95
CA PRO A 43 -8.71 -16.61 22.99
C PRO A 43 -8.86 -18.05 23.51
N TRP A 44 -9.51 -18.22 24.66
CA TRP A 44 -9.64 -19.54 25.31
C TRP A 44 -10.95 -20.26 24.95
N GLU A 45 -11.90 -19.55 24.38
CA GLU A 45 -13.22 -20.03 24.02
C GLU A 45 -13.13 -20.98 22.81
N GLU A 46 -13.40 -22.28 23.02
CA GLU A 46 -13.33 -23.31 21.97
C GLU A 46 -14.25 -23.00 20.78
N ASP A 47 -15.41 -22.40 21.04
CA ASP A 47 -16.43 -22.06 20.03
C ASP A 47 -15.90 -21.14 18.91
N ILE A 48 -14.91 -20.30 19.21
CA ILE A 48 -14.28 -19.43 18.21
C ILE A 48 -13.60 -20.28 17.12
N TYR A 49 -12.88 -21.32 17.53
CA TYR A 49 -12.15 -22.19 16.62
C TYR A 49 -13.07 -23.19 15.92
N THR A 50 -14.00 -23.82 16.63
CA THR A 50 -14.95 -24.76 15.99
C THR A 50 -15.84 -24.06 14.96
N THR A 51 -16.25 -22.81 15.23
CA THR A 51 -16.95 -21.96 14.26
C THR A 51 -16.06 -21.62 13.06
N ALA A 52 -14.77 -21.39 13.28
CA ALA A 52 -13.82 -21.13 12.21
C ALA A 52 -13.69 -22.35 11.27
N TYR A 53 -13.53 -23.57 11.82
CA TYR A 53 -13.48 -24.81 11.03
C TYR A 53 -14.79 -25.08 10.27
N ALA A 54 -15.94 -24.89 10.92
CA ALA A 54 -17.23 -25.04 10.24
C ALA A 54 -17.41 -24.06 9.07
N LYS A 55 -16.82 -22.86 9.15
CA LYS A 55 -16.79 -21.90 8.03
C LYS A 55 -15.75 -22.30 6.97
N ALA A 56 -14.60 -22.83 7.40
CA ALA A 56 -13.50 -23.24 6.53
C ALA A 56 -13.91 -24.32 5.53
N GLU A 57 -14.82 -25.24 5.90
CA GLU A 57 -15.35 -26.29 5.00
C GLU A 57 -15.80 -25.76 3.63
N LYS A 58 -16.25 -24.51 3.55
CA LYS A 58 -16.74 -23.88 2.31
C LYS A 58 -15.64 -23.36 1.40
N ILE A 59 -14.43 -23.22 1.93
CA ILE A 59 -13.27 -22.62 1.24
C ILE A 59 -12.06 -23.56 1.24
N LEU A 60 -12.23 -24.83 1.64
CA LEU A 60 -11.14 -25.80 1.58
C LEU A 60 -10.71 -26.02 0.13
N PRO A 61 -9.42 -25.84 -0.18
CA PRO A 61 -8.93 -26.06 -1.52
C PRO A 61 -8.72 -27.56 -1.81
N ASP A 62 -8.95 -28.00 -3.05
CA ASP A 62 -8.62 -29.35 -3.52
C ASP A 62 -7.15 -29.39 -3.98
N ILE A 63 -6.23 -29.52 -3.02
CA ILE A 63 -4.77 -29.54 -3.26
C ILE A 63 -4.22 -30.95 -3.06
N ARG A 64 -3.36 -31.40 -3.96
CA ARG A 64 -2.69 -32.71 -3.88
C ARG A 64 -1.20 -32.61 -3.57
N GLU A 65 -0.63 -31.46 -3.85
CA GLU A 65 0.76 -31.12 -3.62
C GLU A 65 1.02 -30.90 -2.12
N PRO A 66 2.13 -31.45 -1.57
CA PRO A 66 2.52 -31.13 -0.21
C PRO A 66 2.86 -29.64 -0.05
N ILE A 67 2.13 -28.96 0.83
CA ILE A 67 2.38 -27.59 1.23
C ILE A 67 3.60 -27.54 2.13
N LYS A 68 4.58 -26.71 1.76
CA LYS A 68 5.80 -26.46 2.55
C LYS A 68 5.68 -25.25 3.45
N GLY A 69 4.85 -24.27 3.07
CA GLY A 69 4.60 -23.10 3.90
C GLY A 69 3.47 -22.22 3.39
N GLY A 70 3.24 -21.12 4.10
CA GLY A 70 2.20 -20.15 3.75
C GLY A 70 2.28 -18.88 4.58
N VAL A 71 1.56 -17.85 4.15
CA VAL A 71 1.22 -16.72 5.03
C VAL A 71 -0.12 -17.04 5.64
N VAL A 72 -0.27 -16.81 6.94
CA VAL A 72 -1.51 -17.03 7.69
C VAL A 72 -1.76 -15.77 8.52
N PRO A 73 -2.95 -15.16 8.45
CA PRO A 73 -3.27 -13.99 9.25
C PRO A 73 -3.35 -14.34 10.73
N HIS A 74 -3.15 -13.36 11.62
CA HIS A 74 -3.34 -13.57 13.07
C HIS A 74 -4.53 -12.80 13.65
N HIS A 75 -5.18 -11.94 12.87
CA HIS A 75 -6.51 -11.45 13.21
C HIS A 75 -7.59 -12.52 13.03
N LEU A 76 -8.22 -12.88 14.15
CA LEU A 76 -9.26 -13.92 14.19
C LEU A 76 -10.57 -13.53 13.50
N VAL A 77 -10.72 -12.29 13.03
CA VAL A 77 -11.78 -11.95 12.07
C VAL A 77 -11.68 -12.85 10.83
N SER A 78 -10.46 -13.20 10.41
CA SER A 78 -10.17 -14.13 9.32
C SER A 78 -9.92 -15.58 9.80
N ALA A 79 -10.39 -15.97 10.99
CA ALA A 79 -10.11 -17.29 11.56
C ALA A 79 -10.47 -18.48 10.65
N HIS A 80 -11.47 -18.33 9.79
CA HIS A 80 -11.87 -19.38 8.84
C HIS A 80 -10.80 -19.66 7.77
N THR A 81 -9.99 -18.68 7.37
CA THR A 81 -8.88 -18.89 6.43
C THR A 81 -7.69 -19.56 7.13
N ILE A 82 -7.46 -19.21 8.40
CA ILE A 82 -6.49 -19.88 9.28
C ILE A 82 -6.85 -21.36 9.44
N ALA A 83 -8.11 -21.64 9.77
CA ALA A 83 -8.63 -23.01 9.87
C ALA A 83 -8.49 -23.78 8.56
N ALA A 84 -8.82 -23.16 7.41
CA ALA A 84 -8.64 -23.80 6.10
C ALA A 84 -7.19 -24.19 5.82
N PHE A 85 -6.22 -23.34 6.20
CA PHE A 85 -4.80 -23.65 6.05
C PHE A 85 -4.38 -24.86 6.89
N PHE A 86 -4.72 -24.85 8.19
CA PHE A 86 -4.37 -25.94 9.10
C PHE A 86 -5.06 -27.26 8.76
N GLU A 87 -6.31 -27.21 8.29
CA GLU A 87 -7.03 -28.38 7.81
C GLU A 87 -6.39 -28.94 6.53
N THR A 88 -5.98 -28.08 5.60
CA THR A 88 -5.31 -28.51 4.35
C THR A 88 -4.02 -29.28 4.64
N ILE A 89 -3.20 -28.80 5.57
CA ILE A 89 -1.93 -29.47 5.92
C ILE A 89 -2.10 -30.66 6.85
N GLN A 90 -3.31 -30.93 7.36
CA GLN A 90 -3.57 -32.04 8.28
C GLN A 90 -3.18 -33.39 7.68
N ALA A 91 -3.51 -33.61 6.41
CA ALA A 91 -3.23 -34.86 5.70
C ALA A 91 -1.71 -35.16 5.57
N GLN A 92 -0.85 -34.15 5.74
CA GLN A 92 0.61 -34.31 5.66
C GLN A 92 1.23 -34.79 6.97
N HIS A 93 0.50 -34.72 8.10
CA HIS A 93 1.00 -35.04 9.44
C HIS A 93 2.40 -34.45 9.75
N PRO A 94 2.62 -33.14 9.59
CA PRO A 94 3.94 -32.53 9.82
C PRO A 94 4.38 -32.68 11.28
N SER A 95 5.60 -33.14 11.54
CA SER A 95 6.13 -33.27 12.90
C SER A 95 6.39 -31.93 13.59
N THR A 96 6.61 -30.87 12.81
CA THR A 96 6.91 -29.52 13.30
C THR A 96 6.21 -28.46 12.44
N VAL A 97 5.62 -27.46 13.09
CA VAL A 97 5.18 -26.21 12.46
C VAL A 97 6.06 -25.06 12.98
N VAL A 98 6.68 -24.33 12.07
CA VAL A 98 7.43 -23.11 12.39
C VAL A 98 6.48 -21.93 12.21
N ILE A 99 6.34 -21.08 13.21
CA ILE A 99 5.49 -19.88 13.15
C ILE A 99 6.40 -18.67 13.33
N ILE A 100 6.47 -17.82 12.31
CA ILE A 100 7.33 -16.64 12.26
C ILE A 100 6.41 -15.42 12.20
N GLY A 101 6.50 -14.50 13.16
CA GLY A 101 5.62 -13.33 13.20
C GLY A 101 6.33 -12.09 13.73
N PRO A 102 5.69 -10.93 13.64
CA PRO A 102 6.19 -9.69 14.23
C PRO A 102 6.33 -9.79 15.75
N ASN A 103 7.18 -8.93 16.30
CA ASN A 103 7.19 -8.52 17.70
C ASN A 103 6.53 -7.14 17.80
N HIS A 104 5.21 -7.12 17.91
CA HIS A 104 4.39 -5.90 17.89
C HIS A 104 4.73 -4.93 19.03
N PHE A 105 5.22 -5.46 20.14
CA PHE A 105 5.50 -4.69 21.35
C PHE A 105 6.98 -4.30 21.50
N ASP A 106 7.81 -4.63 20.51
CA ASP A 106 9.26 -4.45 20.53
C ASP A 106 9.92 -4.96 21.83
N GLN A 107 9.35 -6.00 22.44
CA GLN A 107 9.79 -6.50 23.75
C GLN A 107 11.06 -7.35 23.62
N GLY A 108 11.84 -7.42 24.70
CA GLY A 108 13.01 -8.29 24.80
C GLY A 108 14.26 -7.76 24.08
N PRO A 109 15.45 -8.33 24.38
CA PRO A 109 16.73 -7.77 23.98
C PRO A 109 17.22 -8.19 22.59
N GLY A 110 16.67 -9.25 21.99
CA GLY A 110 17.12 -9.79 20.70
C GLY A 110 16.27 -9.32 19.52
N LEU A 111 16.86 -9.21 18.34
CA LEU A 111 16.12 -8.93 17.11
C LEU A 111 15.23 -10.11 16.69
N ILE A 112 15.70 -11.32 16.97
CA ILE A 112 15.02 -12.59 16.70
C ILE A 112 14.88 -13.31 18.03
N GLN A 113 13.64 -13.66 18.38
CA GLN A 113 13.35 -14.26 19.68
C GLN A 113 12.49 -15.50 19.53
N SER A 114 12.64 -16.43 20.48
CA SER A 114 11.83 -17.63 20.64
C SER A 114 11.42 -17.80 22.10
N THR A 115 10.44 -18.64 22.35
CA THR A 115 10.16 -19.18 23.69
C THR A 115 10.74 -20.58 23.83
N GLY A 116 11.17 -20.94 25.03
CA GLY A 116 11.52 -22.32 25.40
C GLY A 116 10.47 -22.98 26.30
N ARG A 117 9.29 -22.37 26.45
CA ARG A 117 8.15 -22.94 27.18
C ARG A 117 7.20 -23.64 26.21
N ASP A 118 6.52 -24.66 26.69
CA ASP A 118 5.40 -25.28 25.96
C ASP A 118 4.15 -24.39 26.05
N TRP A 119 3.15 -24.64 25.21
CA TRP A 119 1.94 -23.83 25.14
C TRP A 119 0.73 -24.57 25.69
N LYS A 120 -0.10 -23.85 26.46
CA LYS A 120 -1.43 -24.30 26.84
C LYS A 120 -2.47 -23.72 25.90
N THR A 121 -3.34 -24.59 25.38
CA THR A 121 -4.48 -24.22 24.54
C THR A 121 -5.79 -24.80 25.09
N PRO A 122 -6.94 -24.33 24.62
CA PRO A 122 -8.25 -24.91 24.95
C PRO A 122 -8.32 -26.41 24.63
N PHE A 123 -7.65 -26.86 23.56
CA PHE A 123 -7.66 -28.23 23.08
C PHE A 123 -6.52 -29.11 23.65
N GLY A 124 -5.78 -28.59 24.63
CA GLY A 124 -4.65 -29.26 25.27
C GLY A 124 -3.30 -28.60 24.98
N ASN A 125 -2.22 -29.27 25.38
CA ASN A 125 -0.87 -28.69 25.30
C ASN A 125 -0.27 -28.86 23.90
N VAL A 126 0.47 -27.86 23.45
CA VAL A 126 1.35 -27.94 22.27
C VAL A 126 2.79 -27.82 22.74
N ARG A 127 3.64 -28.76 22.33
CA ARG A 127 5.05 -28.77 22.73
C ARG A 127 5.86 -27.87 21.83
N THR A 128 6.75 -27.08 22.44
CA THR A 128 7.78 -26.38 21.69
C THR A 128 8.85 -27.37 21.25
N ASN A 129 9.36 -27.25 20.03
CA ASN A 129 10.47 -28.06 19.55
C ASN A 129 11.78 -27.55 20.17
N HIS A 130 12.04 -27.99 21.40
CA HIS A 130 13.19 -27.58 22.20
C HIS A 130 14.52 -27.86 21.51
N THR A 131 14.61 -28.91 20.69
CA THR A 131 15.83 -29.25 19.95
C THR A 131 16.19 -28.14 18.95
N VAL A 132 15.23 -27.69 18.16
CA VAL A 132 15.44 -26.60 17.18
C VAL A 132 15.74 -25.29 17.90
N VAL A 133 14.94 -24.91 18.90
CA VAL A 133 15.12 -23.65 19.64
C VAL A 133 16.50 -23.59 20.31
N GLN A 134 16.95 -24.68 20.94
CA GLN A 134 18.28 -24.70 21.56
C GLN A 134 19.41 -24.69 20.54
N ALA A 135 19.27 -25.35 19.39
CA ALA A 135 20.27 -25.29 18.32
C ALA A 135 20.46 -23.86 17.81
N LEU A 136 19.36 -23.13 17.58
CA LEU A 136 19.38 -21.74 17.14
C LEU A 136 19.95 -20.79 18.19
N LYS A 137 19.60 -21.00 19.46
CA LYS A 137 20.20 -20.26 20.58
C LYS A 137 21.70 -20.50 20.69
N GLN A 138 22.16 -21.75 20.54
CA GLN A 138 23.59 -22.11 20.57
C GLN A 138 24.36 -21.53 19.38
N ALA A 139 23.72 -21.44 18.21
CA ALA A 139 24.27 -20.76 17.04
C ALA A 139 24.33 -19.23 17.22
N GLY A 140 23.74 -18.67 18.28
CA GLY A 140 23.75 -17.24 18.57
C GLY A 140 22.89 -16.39 17.62
N VAL A 141 21.98 -17.01 16.88
CA VAL A 141 21.12 -16.33 15.89
C VAL A 141 19.77 -15.89 16.45
N LEU A 142 19.38 -16.38 17.63
CA LEU A 142 18.20 -15.93 18.36
C LEU A 142 18.43 -15.90 19.86
N SER A 143 17.58 -15.17 20.57
CA SER A 143 17.50 -15.20 22.04
C SER A 143 16.20 -15.87 22.51
N VAL A 144 16.24 -16.52 23.67
CA VAL A 144 15.01 -17.04 24.30
C VAL A 144 14.55 -16.02 25.34
N HIS A 145 13.34 -15.49 25.17
CA HIS A 145 12.78 -14.46 26.06
C HIS A 145 11.28 -14.69 26.26
N GLU A 146 10.94 -15.28 27.40
CA GLU A 146 9.57 -15.73 27.69
C GLU A 146 8.52 -14.62 27.76
N PRO A 147 8.81 -13.44 28.36
CA PRO A 147 7.80 -12.37 28.47
C PRO A 147 7.30 -11.85 27.12
N THR A 148 8.13 -11.90 26.06
CA THR A 148 7.72 -11.46 24.71
C THR A 148 6.49 -12.23 24.24
N PHE A 149 6.44 -13.53 24.51
CA PHE A 149 5.37 -14.42 24.04
C PHE A 149 4.11 -14.39 24.90
N GLU A 150 4.16 -13.74 26.08
CA GLU A 150 2.99 -13.59 26.95
C GLU A 150 1.99 -12.57 26.38
N GLN A 151 2.45 -11.64 25.52
CA GLN A 151 1.63 -10.59 24.90
C GLN A 151 1.60 -10.66 23.37
N GLU A 152 2.48 -11.44 22.74
CA GLU A 152 2.61 -11.48 21.29
C GLU A 152 1.51 -12.30 20.60
N HIS A 153 0.55 -11.58 20.00
CA HIS A 153 -0.67 -12.13 19.44
C HIS A 153 -0.50 -12.77 18.06
N SER A 154 0.57 -12.43 17.33
CA SER A 154 0.94 -13.16 16.11
C SER A 154 1.28 -14.63 16.38
N MET A 155 1.59 -14.97 17.63
CA MET A 155 1.88 -16.34 18.06
C MET A 155 0.68 -16.97 18.74
N TYR A 156 0.23 -16.38 19.85
CA TYR A 156 -0.69 -17.06 20.76
C TYR A 156 -2.08 -17.34 20.15
N SER A 157 -2.44 -16.65 19.06
CA SER A 157 -3.70 -16.82 18.32
C SER A 157 -3.71 -18.04 17.41
N LEU A 158 -2.54 -18.45 16.91
CA LEU A 158 -2.41 -19.54 15.94
C LEU A 158 -2.19 -20.91 16.60
N ILE A 159 -1.57 -20.95 17.78
CA ILE A 159 -1.23 -22.21 18.47
C ILE A 159 -2.44 -23.13 18.72
N PRO A 160 -3.66 -22.63 19.03
CA PRO A 160 -4.83 -23.49 19.17
C PRO A 160 -5.22 -24.21 17.86
N PHE A 161 -5.03 -23.58 16.70
CA PHE A 161 -5.28 -24.23 15.41
C PHE A 161 -4.29 -25.36 15.15
N VAL A 162 -3.01 -25.18 15.53
CA VAL A 162 -2.03 -26.28 15.52
C VAL A 162 -2.53 -27.44 16.37
N ARG A 163 -2.96 -27.19 17.62
CA ARG A 163 -3.44 -28.27 18.48
C ARG A 163 -4.66 -28.99 17.92
N TYR A 164 -5.58 -28.23 17.31
CA TYR A 164 -6.85 -28.74 16.80
C TYR A 164 -6.65 -29.67 15.60
N SER A 165 -5.97 -29.21 14.54
CA SER A 165 -5.77 -30.02 13.33
C SER A 165 -4.58 -30.97 13.41
N LEU A 166 -3.56 -30.64 14.21
CA LEU A 166 -2.25 -31.31 14.23
C LEU A 166 -1.84 -31.72 15.65
N PRO A 167 -2.55 -32.67 16.30
CA PRO A 167 -2.43 -32.92 17.74
C PRO A 167 -1.04 -33.39 18.20
N ASP A 168 -0.27 -34.06 17.35
CA ASP A 168 1.06 -34.60 17.69
C ASP A 168 2.23 -33.70 17.28
N THR A 169 1.94 -32.57 16.64
CA THR A 169 2.92 -31.64 16.07
C THR A 169 3.55 -30.74 17.14
N THR A 170 4.85 -30.49 17.00
CA THR A 170 5.58 -29.52 17.81
C THR A 170 5.67 -28.16 17.12
N VAL A 171 5.88 -27.08 17.86
CA VAL A 171 6.00 -25.73 17.30
C VAL A 171 7.39 -25.13 17.48
N VAL A 172 7.84 -24.34 16.51
CA VAL A 172 9.00 -23.44 16.65
C VAL A 172 8.48 -22.00 16.52
N PRO A 173 8.14 -21.35 17.64
CA PRO A 173 7.62 -19.98 17.64
C PRO A 173 8.77 -18.97 17.57
N ILE A 174 8.75 -18.11 16.55
CA ILE A 174 9.77 -17.09 16.28
C ILE A 174 9.09 -15.74 16.13
N VAL A 175 9.55 -14.76 16.88
CA VAL A 175 9.09 -13.37 16.75
C VAL A 175 10.26 -12.48 16.34
N LEU A 176 9.99 -11.60 15.38
CA LEU A 176 10.97 -10.73 14.75
C LEU A 176 10.64 -9.28 15.08
N LYS A 177 11.61 -8.55 15.63
CA LYS A 177 11.55 -7.08 15.64
C LYS A 177 11.68 -6.59 14.20
N GLU A 178 11.13 -5.41 13.93
CA GLU A 178 11.47 -4.69 12.70
C GLU A 178 12.99 -4.40 12.72
N VAL A 179 13.68 -4.84 11.67
CA VAL A 179 15.14 -4.81 11.58
C VAL A 179 15.61 -4.02 10.37
N PRO A 180 16.55 -3.07 10.54
CA PRO A 180 17.21 -2.47 9.39
C PRO A 180 18.20 -3.48 8.79
N GLY A 181 17.88 -4.00 7.60
CA GLY A 181 18.77 -4.85 6.80
C GLY A 181 18.53 -6.36 6.97
N ARG A 182 19.21 -7.14 6.11
CA ARG A 182 18.92 -8.59 5.90
C ARG A 182 19.94 -9.52 6.56
N ASP A 183 21.14 -9.05 6.88
CA ASP A 183 22.24 -9.88 7.38
C ASP A 183 21.88 -10.74 8.60
N HIS A 184 21.11 -10.20 9.54
CA HIS A 184 20.65 -10.94 10.72
C HIS A 184 19.65 -12.04 10.34
N LEU A 185 18.73 -11.74 9.42
CA LEU A 185 17.74 -12.69 8.92
C LEU A 185 18.43 -13.80 8.10
N ASP A 186 19.37 -13.46 7.22
CA ASP A 186 20.10 -14.43 6.40
C ASP A 186 20.93 -15.40 7.26
N LYS A 187 21.62 -14.89 8.29
CA LYS A 187 22.33 -15.73 9.27
C LYS A 187 21.38 -16.64 10.02
N PHE A 188 20.21 -16.13 10.40
CA PHE A 188 19.17 -16.91 11.07
C PHE A 188 18.61 -18.01 10.16
N ILE A 189 18.24 -17.69 8.92
CA ILE A 189 17.74 -18.64 7.91
C ILE A 189 18.78 -19.75 7.67
N ALA A 190 20.06 -19.39 7.52
CA ALA A 190 21.14 -20.35 7.33
C ALA A 190 21.31 -21.34 8.49
N ALA A 191 21.02 -20.90 9.73
CA ALA A 191 21.03 -21.76 10.91
C ALA A 191 19.72 -22.57 11.08
N LEU A 192 18.59 -22.01 10.66
CA LEU A 192 17.27 -22.64 10.75
C LEU A 192 17.12 -23.81 9.77
N LEU A 193 17.52 -23.62 8.51
CA LEU A 193 17.39 -24.62 7.45
C LEU A 193 17.88 -26.03 7.83
N PRO A 194 19.12 -26.23 8.33
CA PRO A 194 19.60 -27.55 8.71
C PRO A 194 19.05 -28.07 10.04
N ALA A 195 18.47 -27.20 10.88
CA ALA A 195 17.88 -27.59 12.16
C ALA A 195 16.47 -28.15 12.00
N LEU A 196 15.74 -27.78 10.95
CA LEU A 196 14.35 -28.18 10.73
C LEU A 196 14.21 -29.62 10.22
N PRO A 197 13.21 -30.38 10.72
CA PRO A 197 12.77 -31.62 10.09
C PRO A 197 12.35 -31.41 8.63
N LYS A 198 12.53 -32.43 7.79
CA LYS A 198 12.20 -32.34 6.34
C LYS A 198 10.71 -32.06 6.10
N ASP A 199 9.87 -32.65 6.92
CA ASP A 199 8.41 -32.58 6.93
C ASP A 199 7.87 -31.33 7.66
N ALA A 200 8.74 -30.43 8.15
CA ALA A 200 8.29 -29.21 8.79
C ALA A 200 7.53 -28.29 7.83
N VAL A 201 6.42 -27.70 8.29
CA VAL A 201 5.66 -26.66 7.58
C VAL A 201 6.01 -25.29 8.19
N ILE A 202 6.18 -24.28 7.35
CA ILE A 202 6.66 -22.95 7.76
C ILE A 202 5.57 -21.91 7.48
N ILE A 203 5.17 -21.17 8.51
CA ILE A 203 4.12 -20.16 8.44
C ILE A 203 4.71 -18.79 8.78
N ALA A 204 4.43 -17.79 7.94
CA ALA A 204 4.52 -16.38 8.36
C ALA A 204 3.16 -15.95 8.91
N SER A 205 3.12 -15.53 10.17
CA SER A 205 1.98 -14.95 10.84
C SER A 205 1.95 -13.45 10.59
N VAL A 206 1.29 -13.03 9.51
CA VAL A 206 1.37 -11.66 8.97
C VAL A 206 0.01 -11.22 8.45
N ASP A 207 -0.42 -10.05 8.89
CA ASP A 207 -1.53 -9.32 8.30
C ASP A 207 -1.01 -8.28 7.29
N PHE A 208 -1.85 -7.99 6.29
CA PHE A 208 -1.54 -7.08 5.17
C PHE A 208 -2.06 -5.68 5.49
N SER A 209 -2.21 -4.79 4.49
CA SER A 209 -2.66 -3.40 4.63
C SER A 209 -3.61 -3.17 5.81
N TYR A 210 -3.26 -2.24 6.69
CA TYR A 210 -4.03 -1.92 7.89
C TYR A 210 -4.10 -0.41 8.14
N TYR A 211 -5.09 0.04 8.92
CA TYR A 211 -5.43 1.46 9.14
C TYR A 211 -5.71 2.22 7.84
N GLN A 212 -6.30 1.53 6.86
CA GLN A 212 -6.64 2.08 5.56
C GLN A 212 -8.09 1.81 5.21
N THR A 213 -8.69 2.66 4.37
CA THR A 213 -10.00 2.38 3.80
C THR A 213 -9.93 1.15 2.88
N VAL A 214 -11.08 0.49 2.64
CA VAL A 214 -11.16 -0.67 1.74
C VAL A 214 -10.50 -0.45 0.36
N PRO A 215 -10.78 0.65 -0.38
CA PRO A 215 -10.15 0.87 -1.69
C PRO A 215 -8.64 1.08 -1.60
N VAL A 216 -8.16 1.78 -0.56
CA VAL A 216 -6.72 2.01 -0.39
C VAL A 216 -5.99 0.71 -0.05
N ALA A 217 -6.57 -0.09 0.85
CA ALA A 217 -6.03 -1.41 1.19
C ALA A 217 -5.96 -2.33 -0.04
N ALA A 218 -7.01 -2.35 -0.86
CA ALA A 218 -7.03 -3.13 -2.10
C ALA A 218 -5.91 -2.73 -3.08
N PHE A 219 -5.71 -1.42 -3.29
CA PHE A 219 -4.63 -0.89 -4.13
C PHE A 219 -3.24 -1.33 -3.64
N HIS A 220 -2.94 -1.17 -2.34
CA HIS A 220 -1.64 -1.57 -1.79
C HIS A 220 -1.43 -3.09 -1.74
N ASP A 221 -2.52 -3.84 -1.54
CA ASP A 221 -2.48 -5.29 -1.50
C ASP A 221 -2.13 -5.90 -2.86
N GLU A 222 -2.60 -5.33 -3.98
CA GLU A 222 -2.25 -5.83 -5.31
C GLU A 222 -0.73 -5.89 -5.52
N ARG A 223 -0.05 -4.80 -5.17
CA ARG A 223 1.42 -4.73 -5.21
C ARG A 223 2.05 -5.73 -4.25
N THR A 224 1.57 -5.78 -3.01
CA THR A 224 2.16 -6.63 -1.96
C THR A 224 1.98 -8.12 -2.28
N MET A 225 0.82 -8.53 -2.81
CA MET A 225 0.56 -9.89 -3.28
C MET A 225 1.48 -10.24 -4.46
N SER A 226 1.69 -9.33 -5.42
CA SER A 226 2.64 -9.55 -6.52
C SER A 226 4.08 -9.76 -6.02
N ILE A 227 4.52 -9.00 -5.00
CA ILE A 227 5.83 -9.21 -4.37
C ILE A 227 5.94 -10.62 -3.80
N VAL A 228 4.89 -11.11 -3.13
CA VAL A 228 4.87 -12.46 -2.54
C VAL A 228 4.86 -13.55 -3.62
N ARG A 229 4.02 -13.42 -4.66
CA ARG A 229 3.93 -14.38 -5.79
C ARG A 229 5.27 -14.56 -6.52
N ASN A 230 6.01 -13.47 -6.68
CA ASN A 230 7.28 -13.46 -7.41
C ASN A 230 8.51 -13.67 -6.52
N SER A 231 8.35 -13.71 -5.20
CA SER A 231 9.47 -13.62 -4.24
C SER A 231 10.38 -12.40 -4.52
N ASP A 232 9.79 -11.24 -4.78
CA ASP A 232 10.53 -10.01 -5.12
C ASP A 232 11.19 -9.42 -3.87
N PHE A 233 12.40 -9.91 -3.57
CA PHE A 233 13.15 -9.45 -2.42
C PHE A 233 13.53 -7.97 -2.51
N GLU A 234 13.69 -7.37 -3.69
CA GLU A 234 14.10 -5.96 -3.80
C GLU A 234 12.99 -5.03 -3.32
N ARG A 235 11.74 -5.32 -3.68
CA ARG A 235 10.58 -4.49 -3.35
C ARG A 235 9.93 -4.83 -2.00
N LEU A 236 10.26 -5.98 -1.41
CA LEU A 236 9.66 -6.44 -0.15
C LEU A 236 9.84 -5.50 1.04
N SER A 237 10.93 -4.75 1.14
CA SER A 237 11.15 -3.84 2.27
C SER A 237 10.17 -2.66 2.33
N SER A 238 9.45 -2.39 1.23
CA SER A 238 8.40 -1.38 1.17
C SER A 238 7.01 -1.99 0.98
N ALA A 239 6.83 -3.28 1.26
CA ALA A 239 5.51 -3.92 1.26
C ALA A 239 4.62 -3.39 2.39
N GLU A 240 3.30 -3.31 2.14
CA GLU A 240 2.31 -2.92 3.16
C GLU A 240 1.83 -4.16 3.93
N VAL A 241 2.62 -4.51 4.94
CA VAL A 241 2.36 -5.58 5.89
C VAL A 241 2.78 -5.17 7.30
N ASP A 242 2.36 -5.92 8.30
CA ASP A 242 2.81 -5.71 9.69
C ASP A 242 4.27 -6.16 9.94
N SER A 243 4.80 -7.05 9.09
CA SER A 243 6.14 -7.62 9.28
C SER A 243 6.81 -8.02 7.96
N THR A 244 7.60 -7.10 7.40
CA THR A 244 8.40 -7.39 6.21
C THR A 244 9.48 -8.44 6.50
N ALA A 245 10.01 -8.46 7.73
CA ALA A 245 11.00 -9.42 8.18
C ALA A 245 10.46 -10.87 8.22
N SER A 246 9.20 -11.05 8.63
CA SER A 246 8.55 -12.37 8.66
C SER A 246 8.30 -12.91 7.26
N LEU A 247 7.80 -12.06 6.35
CA LEU A 247 7.66 -12.43 4.94
C LEU A 247 9.00 -12.75 4.28
N TYR A 248 10.03 -11.93 4.52
CA TYR A 248 11.37 -12.18 3.97
C TYR A 248 11.90 -13.55 4.39
N THR A 249 11.75 -13.87 5.67
CA THR A 249 12.19 -15.14 6.24
C THR A 249 11.44 -16.32 5.61
N LEU A 250 10.11 -16.24 5.48
CA LEU A 250 9.32 -17.27 4.81
C LEU A 250 9.75 -17.44 3.35
N LEU A 251 9.81 -16.36 2.57
CA LEU A 251 10.11 -16.42 1.13
C LEU A 251 11.51 -16.96 0.86
N LYS A 252 12.51 -16.61 1.69
CA LYS A 252 13.86 -17.18 1.61
C LYS A 252 13.89 -18.67 1.95
N LEU A 253 13.08 -19.11 2.91
CA LEU A 253 12.94 -20.54 3.20
C LEU A 253 12.27 -21.27 2.02
N MET A 254 11.23 -20.70 1.42
CA MET A 254 10.58 -21.26 0.23
C MET A 254 11.55 -21.36 -0.95
N GLU A 255 12.38 -20.34 -1.19
CA GLU A 255 13.46 -20.37 -2.18
C GLU A 255 14.45 -21.52 -1.91
N ALA A 256 14.92 -21.66 -0.67
CA ALA A 256 15.85 -22.71 -0.27
C ALA A 256 15.26 -24.13 -0.44
N TYR A 257 13.96 -24.30 -0.19
CA TYR A 257 13.25 -25.57 -0.40
C TYR A 257 12.78 -25.80 -1.85
N LYS A 258 12.91 -24.79 -2.74
CA LYS A 258 12.37 -24.80 -4.12
C LYS A 258 10.85 -24.96 -4.14
N THR A 259 10.18 -24.30 -3.20
CA THR A 259 8.73 -24.38 -3.00
C THR A 259 8.09 -23.00 -3.10
N GLN A 260 8.37 -22.28 -4.19
CA GLN A 260 7.89 -20.91 -4.37
C GLN A 260 6.59 -20.85 -5.19
N HIS A 261 6.13 -21.99 -5.73
CA HIS A 261 4.88 -22.04 -6.46
C HIS A 261 3.69 -21.95 -5.50
N ILE A 262 2.81 -20.98 -5.75
CA ILE A 262 1.57 -20.82 -5.00
C ILE A 262 0.51 -21.68 -5.68
N VAL A 263 0.06 -22.73 -4.99
CA VAL A 263 -0.96 -23.68 -5.50
C VAL A 263 -2.38 -23.28 -5.11
N HIS A 264 -2.51 -22.41 -4.12
CA HIS A 264 -3.77 -21.83 -3.69
C HIS A 264 -3.50 -20.52 -2.96
N GLU A 265 -4.42 -19.58 -3.06
CA GLU A 265 -4.36 -18.31 -2.37
C GLU A 265 -5.77 -17.82 -2.05
N PHE A 266 -5.88 -17.06 -0.96
CA PHE A 266 -7.11 -16.40 -0.55
C PHE A 266 -6.79 -14.97 -0.11
N HIS A 267 -7.60 -14.01 -0.52
CA HIS A 267 -7.47 -12.59 -0.14
C HIS A 267 -8.82 -12.04 0.30
N THR A 268 -8.84 -11.31 1.40
CA THR A 268 -10.01 -10.59 1.92
C THR A 268 -9.55 -9.47 2.86
N ASN A 269 -10.49 -8.72 3.42
CA ASN A 269 -10.22 -7.78 4.51
C ASN A 269 -11.33 -7.82 5.58
N SER A 270 -11.07 -7.23 6.74
CA SER A 270 -11.98 -7.23 7.90
C SER A 270 -13.34 -6.59 7.57
N ALA A 271 -13.36 -5.52 6.78
CA ALA A 271 -14.59 -4.83 6.37
C ALA A 271 -15.49 -5.73 5.49
N VAL A 272 -14.91 -6.45 4.52
CA VAL A 272 -15.62 -7.43 3.69
C VAL A 272 -16.18 -8.56 4.55
N LEU A 273 -15.39 -9.07 5.49
CA LEU A 273 -15.81 -10.15 6.40
C LEU A 273 -16.91 -9.72 7.39
N ALA A 274 -16.86 -8.49 7.86
CA ALA A 274 -17.88 -7.90 8.73
C ALA A 274 -19.15 -7.49 7.97
N GLY A 275 -19.08 -7.38 6.65
CA GLY A 275 -20.17 -6.86 5.81
C GLY A 275 -20.35 -5.35 5.95
N THR A 276 -19.33 -4.62 6.41
CA THR A 276 -19.36 -3.18 6.66
C THR A 276 -18.47 -2.45 5.65
N ARG A 277 -19.06 -1.95 4.56
CA ARG A 277 -18.31 -1.23 3.50
C ARG A 277 -17.97 0.21 3.85
N GLU A 278 -18.60 0.76 4.89
CA GLU A 278 -18.39 2.15 5.35
C GLU A 278 -17.27 2.28 6.40
N GLU A 279 -16.58 1.18 6.73
CA GLU A 279 -15.48 1.23 7.70
C GLU A 279 -14.39 2.17 7.23
N THR A 280 -14.00 3.10 8.11
CA THR A 280 -12.93 4.05 7.83
C THR A 280 -11.56 3.39 7.84
N GLU A 281 -11.45 2.20 8.43
CA GLU A 281 -10.22 1.42 8.52
C GLU A 281 -10.54 -0.09 8.38
N THR A 282 -9.71 -0.80 7.63
CA THR A 282 -9.74 -2.25 7.50
C THR A 282 -8.34 -2.84 7.69
N THR A 283 -8.29 -4.13 8.01
CA THR A 283 -7.07 -4.95 7.90
C THR A 283 -7.26 -6.00 6.83
N SER A 284 -6.29 -6.12 5.94
CA SER A 284 -6.26 -7.10 4.86
C SER A 284 -5.60 -8.41 5.31
N HIS A 285 -6.06 -9.50 4.70
CA HIS A 285 -5.59 -10.85 4.99
C HIS A 285 -5.34 -11.58 3.67
N TYR A 286 -4.12 -12.06 3.49
CA TYR A 286 -3.72 -12.83 2.32
C TYR A 286 -3.08 -14.15 2.77
N THR A 287 -3.55 -15.27 2.21
CA THR A 287 -3.16 -16.63 2.64
C THR A 287 -2.75 -17.47 1.43
N PRO A 288 -1.52 -17.30 0.90
CA PRO A 288 -0.94 -18.15 -0.14
C PRO A 288 -0.37 -19.45 0.44
N TYR A 289 -0.48 -20.52 -0.34
CA TYR A 289 -0.06 -21.88 -0.01
C TYR A 289 1.09 -22.25 -0.93
N PHE A 290 2.29 -22.38 -0.36
CA PHE A 290 3.52 -22.64 -1.09
C PHE A 290 3.81 -24.13 -1.22
N ALA A 291 4.01 -24.60 -2.44
CA ALA A 291 4.38 -25.97 -2.78
C ALA A 291 5.56 -26.00 -3.78
N PHE A 292 6.04 -27.20 -4.10
CA PHE A 292 7.18 -27.38 -5.01
C PHE A 292 6.95 -26.71 -6.36
N GLY A 293 7.91 -25.88 -6.78
CA GLY A 293 7.85 -25.17 -8.05
C GLY A 293 8.50 -23.79 -7.99
N LYS A 294 8.50 -23.14 -9.15
CA LYS A 294 9.04 -21.78 -9.32
C LYS A 294 8.00 -20.74 -8.88
N PRO A 295 8.43 -19.53 -8.48
CA PRO A 295 7.51 -18.42 -8.29
C PRO A 295 6.86 -18.03 -9.61
N ASP A 296 5.82 -17.19 -9.50
CA ASP A 296 5.31 -16.42 -10.63
C ASP A 296 6.42 -15.49 -11.16
N THR A 297 6.23 -14.99 -12.37
CA THR A 297 7.11 -13.99 -13.01
C THR A 297 6.42 -12.65 -13.23
N GLU A 298 5.08 -12.60 -13.23
CA GLU A 298 4.34 -11.37 -13.54
C GLU A 298 4.42 -10.37 -12.38
N ARG A 299 5.01 -9.19 -12.66
CA ARG A 299 5.16 -8.12 -11.67
C ARG A 299 4.12 -7.03 -11.88
N ALA A 300 3.46 -6.66 -10.79
CA ALA A 300 2.58 -5.50 -10.73
C ALA A 300 3.41 -4.24 -10.44
N LEU A 301 3.31 -3.21 -11.28
CA LEU A 301 3.83 -1.87 -11.01
C LEU A 301 2.73 -1.00 -10.41
N SER A 302 3.00 -0.30 -9.31
CA SER A 302 2.03 0.58 -8.67
C SER A 302 2.42 2.06 -8.79
N ILE A 303 1.47 2.90 -9.20
CA ILE A 303 1.62 4.36 -9.35
C ILE A 303 0.49 5.04 -8.58
N LEU A 304 0.83 5.97 -7.69
CA LEU A 304 -0.11 6.85 -7.01
C LEU A 304 0.09 8.29 -7.52
N GLN A 305 -0.93 8.86 -8.13
CA GLN A 305 -0.83 10.12 -8.84
C GLN A 305 -1.89 11.13 -8.40
N PHE A 306 -1.48 12.39 -8.28
CA PHE A 306 -2.32 13.50 -7.86
C PHE A 306 -2.32 14.66 -8.86
N GLY A 307 -3.28 15.57 -8.69
CA GLY A 307 -3.42 16.78 -9.48
C GLY A 307 -2.40 17.89 -9.15
N ASP A 308 -2.87 19.13 -9.21
CA ASP A 308 -2.01 20.32 -9.11
C ASP A 308 -1.48 20.51 -7.69
N MET A 309 -0.15 20.64 -7.55
CA MET A 309 0.54 20.87 -6.28
C MET A 309 1.29 22.21 -6.32
N MET A 310 0.73 23.20 -5.62
CA MET A 310 1.30 24.53 -5.42
C MET A 310 1.67 24.73 -3.94
N LEU A 311 2.95 24.99 -3.67
CA LEU A 311 3.53 25.02 -2.32
C LEU A 311 3.96 26.43 -1.84
N ASP A 312 3.50 27.49 -2.50
CA ASP A 312 3.82 28.90 -2.17
C ASP A 312 2.57 29.65 -1.67
N ARG A 313 2.65 30.98 -1.58
CA ARG A 313 1.56 31.88 -1.21
C ARG A 313 0.97 31.51 0.15
N ASN A 314 -0.35 31.32 0.22
CA ASN A 314 -0.99 31.08 1.48
C ASN A 314 -0.77 29.64 1.96
N VAL A 315 -0.43 28.69 1.08
CA VAL A 315 -0.05 27.32 1.49
C VAL A 315 1.12 27.38 2.48
N GLN A 316 2.11 28.22 2.20
CA GLN A 316 3.22 28.50 3.13
C GLN A 316 2.73 28.99 4.49
N ASN A 317 1.89 30.02 4.51
CA ASN A 317 1.33 30.55 5.75
C ASN A 317 0.56 29.48 6.54
N ARG A 318 -0.11 28.55 5.85
CA ARG A 318 -0.90 27.48 6.49
C ARG A 318 -0.01 26.48 7.20
N TYR A 319 0.96 25.89 6.50
CA TYR A 319 1.78 24.86 7.13
C TYR A 319 2.70 25.45 8.22
N GLU A 320 3.17 26.70 8.06
CA GLU A 320 3.96 27.39 9.11
C GLU A 320 3.13 27.62 10.38
N ALA A 321 1.85 27.98 10.23
CA ALA A 321 0.94 28.17 11.34
C ALA A 321 0.57 26.86 12.07
N HIS A 322 0.73 25.70 11.42
CA HIS A 322 0.36 24.38 11.95
C HIS A 322 1.58 23.50 12.29
N GLY A 323 2.75 24.10 12.47
CA GLY A 323 3.92 23.41 13.02
C GLY A 323 4.83 22.75 12.00
N GLY A 324 4.58 22.93 10.70
CA GLY A 324 5.47 22.49 9.63
C GLY A 324 4.74 21.91 8.41
N PRO A 325 5.49 21.61 7.35
CA PRO A 325 4.96 21.14 6.07
C PRO A 325 4.25 19.79 6.10
N ASP A 326 4.44 18.98 7.15
CA ASP A 326 3.67 17.75 7.38
C ASP A 326 2.16 18.00 7.42
N TYR A 327 1.74 19.19 7.87
CA TYR A 327 0.34 19.63 7.87
C TYR A 327 -0.35 19.43 6.52
N LEU A 328 0.37 19.60 5.40
CA LEU A 328 -0.23 19.49 4.06
C LEU A 328 -0.73 18.07 3.75
N PHE A 329 -0.09 17.06 4.32
CA PHE A 329 -0.25 15.66 3.92
C PHE A 329 -0.75 14.76 5.04
N GLU A 330 -0.49 15.07 6.31
CA GLU A 330 -0.75 14.18 7.45
C GLU A 330 -2.19 13.63 7.49
N ALA A 331 -3.19 14.43 7.09
CA ALA A 331 -4.59 14.02 7.11
C ALA A 331 -4.94 13.02 6.00
N VAL A 332 -4.37 13.15 4.79
CA VAL A 332 -4.54 12.17 3.70
C VAL A 332 -3.61 10.98 3.85
N ALA A 333 -2.43 11.17 4.46
CA ALA A 333 -1.46 10.10 4.67
C ALA A 333 -1.97 9.02 5.63
N GLY A 334 -2.81 9.41 6.59
CA GLY A 334 -3.35 8.53 7.61
C GLY A 334 -2.30 8.06 8.62
N VAL A 335 -2.65 7.04 9.41
CA VAL A 335 -1.75 6.49 10.43
C VAL A 335 -0.47 5.97 9.77
N GLU A 336 0.68 6.39 10.30
CA GLU A 336 2.02 5.97 9.82
C GLU A 336 2.30 6.28 8.34
N ASN A 337 1.60 7.28 7.79
CA ASN A 337 1.69 7.71 6.38
C ASN A 337 1.36 6.62 5.36
N ARG A 338 0.56 5.63 5.76
CA ARG A 338 0.35 4.39 5.01
C ARG A 338 -0.25 4.57 3.61
N PHE A 339 -1.05 5.60 3.39
CA PHE A 339 -1.60 5.86 2.05
C PHE A 339 -0.51 6.11 0.99
N PHE A 340 0.62 6.69 1.39
CA PHE A 340 1.74 6.94 0.50
C PHE A 340 2.77 5.80 0.49
N ARG A 341 2.68 4.87 1.45
CA ARG A 341 3.59 3.72 1.50
C ARG A 341 3.15 2.67 0.48
N GLY A 342 3.99 1.68 0.22
CA GLY A 342 3.62 0.56 -0.66
C GLY A 342 3.25 0.95 -2.09
N SER A 343 3.77 2.06 -2.62
CA SER A 343 3.67 2.46 -4.02
C SER A 343 5.07 2.54 -4.63
N ASP A 344 5.24 2.17 -5.89
CA ASP A 344 6.55 2.26 -6.55
C ASP A 344 6.82 3.69 -7.07
N ILE A 345 5.77 4.37 -7.53
CA ILE A 345 5.80 5.76 -7.97
C ILE A 345 4.75 6.54 -7.19
N VAL A 346 5.14 7.70 -6.64
CA VAL A 346 4.20 8.70 -6.12
C VAL A 346 4.52 10.03 -6.79
N THR A 347 3.52 10.62 -7.45
CA THR A 347 3.73 11.78 -8.34
C THR A 347 2.56 12.77 -8.34
N ALA A 348 2.82 13.97 -8.81
CA ALA A 348 1.84 15.04 -8.99
C ALA A 348 2.30 16.02 -10.08
N ASN A 349 1.44 16.96 -10.47
CA ASN A 349 1.87 18.15 -11.22
C ASN A 349 2.49 19.17 -10.26
N LEU A 350 3.81 19.37 -10.33
CA LEU A 350 4.52 20.34 -9.49
C LEU A 350 4.40 21.73 -10.12
N GLU A 351 3.38 22.47 -9.70
CA GLU A 351 2.95 23.71 -10.36
C GLU A 351 3.73 24.94 -9.87
N GLY A 352 5.05 24.91 -10.08
CA GLY A 352 5.94 26.02 -9.75
C GLY A 352 7.39 25.58 -9.50
N PRO A 353 8.34 26.52 -9.50
CA PRO A 353 9.76 26.20 -9.36
C PRO A 353 10.23 26.16 -7.89
N PHE A 354 11.09 25.20 -7.57
CA PHE A 354 11.96 25.26 -6.39
C PHE A 354 13.12 26.22 -6.64
N ALA A 355 13.27 27.25 -5.79
CA ALA A 355 14.34 28.22 -5.94
C ALA A 355 14.78 28.81 -4.60
N ASN A 356 16.08 29.09 -4.45
CA ASN A 356 16.67 29.57 -3.19
C ASN A 356 16.20 30.97 -2.78
N TYR A 357 15.84 31.82 -3.73
CA TYR A 357 15.34 33.17 -3.48
C TYR A 357 14.31 33.56 -4.54
N ARG A 358 13.39 34.45 -4.16
CA ARG A 358 12.43 35.03 -5.10
C ARG A 358 13.16 35.95 -6.08
N ARG A 359 12.85 35.82 -7.36
CA ARG A 359 13.39 36.63 -8.46
C ARG A 359 12.31 37.55 -9.02
N GLU A 360 12.71 38.69 -9.55
CA GLU A 360 11.78 39.56 -10.27
C GLU A 360 11.28 38.85 -11.53
N THR A 361 10.00 39.02 -11.82
CA THR A 361 9.30 38.38 -12.93
C THR A 361 8.20 39.32 -13.41
N SER A 362 7.86 39.22 -14.70
CA SER A 362 6.80 40.01 -15.31
C SER A 362 5.40 39.44 -15.07
N LYS A 363 5.31 38.23 -14.50
CA LYS A 363 4.03 37.59 -14.18
C LYS A 363 3.38 38.25 -12.96
N GLU A 364 2.08 38.46 -13.03
CA GLU A 364 1.28 38.99 -11.92
C GLU A 364 1.24 38.01 -10.74
N ILE A 365 1.08 36.73 -11.05
CA ILE A 365 1.16 35.63 -10.09
C ILE A 365 2.40 34.82 -10.44
N ALA A 366 3.30 34.67 -9.48
CA ALA A 366 4.53 33.91 -9.66
C ALA A 366 4.88 33.17 -8.37
N PHE A 367 5.15 31.88 -8.47
CA PHE A 367 5.44 31.00 -7.34
C PHE A 367 6.94 30.75 -7.14
N ARG A 368 7.35 30.52 -5.90
CA ARG A 368 8.69 30.09 -5.50
C ARG A 368 8.61 29.11 -4.34
N PHE A 369 8.74 27.82 -4.64
CA PHE A 369 8.78 26.80 -3.61
C PHE A 369 10.13 26.80 -2.90
N ASP A 370 10.10 26.63 -1.57
CA ASP A 370 11.31 26.52 -0.78
C ASP A 370 11.91 25.11 -0.94
N PRO A 371 13.18 24.95 -1.36
CA PRO A 371 13.83 23.64 -1.42
C PRO A 371 13.83 22.88 -0.08
N ALA A 372 13.65 23.57 1.05
CA ALA A 372 13.48 22.94 2.37
C ALA A 372 12.22 22.06 2.49
N LEU A 373 11.28 22.12 1.54
CA LEU A 373 10.10 21.24 1.50
C LEU A 373 10.39 19.86 0.91
N ILE A 374 11.48 19.70 0.15
CA ILE A 374 11.81 18.45 -0.54
C ILE A 374 11.93 17.25 0.41
N PRO A 375 12.59 17.36 1.60
CA PRO A 375 12.60 16.26 2.56
C PRO A 375 11.20 15.83 3.03
N THR A 376 10.24 16.76 3.08
CA THR A 376 8.85 16.43 3.44
C THR A 376 8.20 15.63 2.30
N LEU A 377 8.41 16.02 1.05
CA LEU A 377 7.94 15.26 -0.12
C LEU A 377 8.50 13.82 -0.11
N GLN A 378 9.77 13.64 0.25
CA GLN A 378 10.38 12.31 0.41
C GLN A 378 9.76 11.50 1.56
N THR A 379 9.41 12.14 2.69
CA THR A 379 8.69 11.47 3.80
C THR A 379 7.36 10.88 3.31
N TYR A 380 6.63 11.59 2.44
CA TYR A 380 5.39 11.12 1.80
C TYR A 380 5.64 10.43 0.45
N GLN A 381 6.83 9.86 0.25
CA GLN A 381 7.22 8.97 -0.87
C GLN A 381 7.18 9.58 -2.28
N PHE A 382 6.98 10.89 -2.43
CA PHE A 382 7.06 11.56 -3.73
C PHE A 382 8.46 11.36 -4.33
N ASN A 383 8.51 10.71 -5.49
CA ASN A 383 9.75 10.33 -6.14
C ASN A 383 9.79 10.68 -7.63
N GLN A 384 8.75 11.35 -8.13
CA GLN A 384 8.63 11.80 -9.51
C GLN A 384 7.69 13.02 -9.60
N PHE A 385 7.96 13.98 -10.50
CA PHE A 385 7.03 15.08 -10.81
C PHE A 385 7.00 15.42 -12.30
N THR A 386 5.84 15.80 -12.83
CA THR A 386 5.79 16.58 -14.06
C THR A 386 6.01 18.06 -13.75
N LEU A 387 6.82 18.72 -14.59
CA LEU A 387 7.09 20.16 -14.59
C LEU A 387 6.45 20.84 -15.81
N ALA A 388 5.62 20.15 -16.57
CA ALA A 388 4.96 20.69 -17.74
C ALA A 388 3.69 21.47 -17.37
N ASN A 389 3.86 22.68 -16.84
CA ASN A 389 2.75 23.55 -16.49
C ASN A 389 3.06 25.02 -16.76
N ASN A 390 2.03 25.86 -16.61
CA ASN A 390 2.09 27.30 -16.85
C ASN A 390 2.89 28.08 -15.78
N HIS A 391 3.35 27.45 -14.70
CA HIS A 391 4.05 28.10 -13.58
C HIS A 391 5.53 27.71 -13.41
N SER A 392 6.03 26.69 -14.13
CA SER A 392 7.41 26.20 -13.99
C SER A 392 8.52 27.23 -14.24
N LEU A 393 8.25 28.29 -15.02
CA LEU A 393 9.21 29.38 -15.27
C LEU A 393 8.86 30.69 -14.54
N ASP A 394 8.07 30.65 -13.48
CA ASP A 394 7.67 31.84 -12.71
C ASP A 394 8.86 32.65 -12.17
N MET A 395 9.93 31.97 -11.79
CA MET A 395 11.19 32.56 -11.32
C MET A 395 12.27 32.57 -12.42
N GLY A 396 11.85 32.47 -13.69
CA GLY A 396 12.71 32.45 -14.87
C GLY A 396 13.44 31.13 -15.10
N ARG A 397 14.17 31.06 -16.22
CA ARG A 397 14.91 29.84 -16.64
C ARG A 397 15.92 29.38 -15.60
N THR A 398 16.60 30.29 -14.91
CA THR A 398 17.56 29.94 -13.86
C THR A 398 16.89 29.14 -12.74
N ALA A 399 15.70 29.53 -12.28
CA ALA A 399 14.99 28.83 -11.23
C ALA A 399 14.44 27.47 -11.69
N PHE A 400 14.09 27.34 -12.96
CA PHE A 400 13.68 26.06 -13.54
C PHE A 400 14.84 25.07 -13.56
N GLU A 401 16.05 25.49 -13.93
CA GLU A 401 17.24 24.64 -13.82
C GLU A 401 17.58 24.34 -12.34
N GLU A 402 17.46 25.31 -11.43
CA GLU A 402 17.59 25.04 -9.98
C GLU A 402 16.56 24.01 -9.49
N THR A 403 15.35 24.02 -10.02
CA THR A 403 14.32 23.02 -9.69
C THR A 403 14.79 21.63 -10.06
N LYS A 404 15.30 21.48 -11.29
CA LYS A 404 15.87 20.22 -11.79
C LYS A 404 17.06 19.75 -10.95
N GLU A 405 17.96 20.67 -10.57
CA GLU A 405 19.11 20.38 -9.72
C GLU A 405 18.69 19.91 -8.31
N ASN A 406 17.73 20.62 -7.69
CA ASN A 406 17.22 20.29 -6.35
C ASN A 406 16.51 18.93 -6.33
N LEU A 407 15.67 18.63 -7.33
CA LEU A 407 15.00 17.34 -7.45
C LEU A 407 16.01 16.21 -7.71
N SER A 408 16.98 16.42 -8.61
CA SER A 408 18.04 15.45 -8.88
C SER A 408 18.86 15.13 -7.63
N ALA A 409 19.23 16.16 -6.85
CA ALA A 409 19.99 15.98 -5.60
C ALA A 409 19.22 15.17 -4.54
N ALA A 410 17.89 15.17 -4.62
CA ALA A 410 17.01 14.39 -3.75
C ALA A 410 16.62 13.01 -4.34
N ASN A 411 17.18 12.62 -5.49
CA ASN A 411 16.79 11.41 -6.24
C ASN A 411 15.29 11.39 -6.61
N ILE A 412 14.71 12.55 -6.88
CA ILE A 412 13.35 12.70 -7.37
C ILE A 412 13.41 12.92 -8.89
N ALA A 413 12.78 12.03 -9.65
CA ALA A 413 12.73 12.13 -11.10
C ALA A 413 11.82 13.29 -11.54
N PHE A 414 12.07 13.84 -12.71
CA PHE A 414 11.20 14.86 -13.28
C PHE A 414 11.22 14.83 -14.81
N TYR A 415 10.19 15.42 -15.41
CA TYR A 415 10.04 15.55 -16.85
C TYR A 415 9.07 16.68 -17.17
N GLY A 416 9.06 17.14 -18.41
CA GLY A 416 8.16 18.19 -18.86
C GLY A 416 8.78 19.59 -18.87
N ASN A 417 8.18 20.46 -19.68
CA ASN A 417 8.58 21.85 -19.84
C ASN A 417 7.36 22.74 -20.03
N GLN A 418 7.46 24.01 -19.64
CA GLN A 418 6.36 24.97 -19.77
C GLN A 418 6.05 25.36 -21.23
N PHE A 419 7.05 25.52 -22.11
CA PHE A 419 6.83 26.20 -23.41
C PHE A 419 7.12 25.36 -24.64
N THR A 420 7.89 24.29 -24.52
CA THR A 420 8.42 23.55 -25.66
C THR A 420 8.34 22.06 -25.43
N VAL A 421 7.85 21.34 -26.44
CA VAL A 421 7.94 19.88 -26.52
C VAL A 421 9.33 19.53 -27.06
N GLN A 422 10.15 18.88 -26.25
CA GLN A 422 11.53 18.52 -26.55
C GLN A 422 11.95 17.30 -25.71
N ASP A 423 13.21 16.86 -25.80
CA ASP A 423 13.69 15.63 -25.15
C ASP A 423 13.41 15.57 -23.63
N ASP A 424 13.51 16.70 -22.90
CA ASP A 424 13.22 16.75 -21.46
C ASP A 424 11.72 16.66 -21.12
N SER A 425 10.84 16.59 -22.14
CA SER A 425 9.42 16.30 -21.98
C SER A 425 9.13 14.80 -21.81
N LEU A 426 10.11 13.92 -22.05
CA LEU A 426 9.98 12.47 -21.94
C LEU A 426 10.91 11.93 -20.85
N LEU A 427 10.37 11.11 -19.95
CA LEU A 427 11.13 10.28 -19.01
C LEU A 427 10.76 8.81 -19.23
N ILE A 428 11.74 7.97 -19.56
CA ILE A 428 11.56 6.51 -19.56
C ILE A 428 12.23 5.94 -18.31
N ARG A 429 11.46 5.23 -17.50
CA ARG A 429 11.94 4.65 -16.24
C ARG A 429 11.57 3.17 -16.15
N GLU A 430 12.56 2.34 -15.86
CA GLU A 430 12.30 0.93 -15.54
C GLU A 430 11.92 0.81 -14.05
N THR A 431 10.77 0.23 -13.76
CA THR A 431 10.29 -0.02 -12.39
C THR A 431 9.49 -1.31 -12.37
N ALA A 432 9.72 -2.16 -11.37
CA ALA A 432 9.11 -3.49 -11.29
C ALA A 432 9.35 -4.37 -12.55
N GLY A 433 10.46 -4.16 -13.27
CA GLY A 433 10.78 -4.89 -14.50
C GLY A 433 10.03 -4.42 -15.75
N LYS A 434 9.29 -3.32 -15.66
CA LYS A 434 8.56 -2.67 -16.77
C LYS A 434 9.17 -1.31 -17.06
N LYS A 435 9.36 -0.96 -18.33
CA LYS A 435 9.75 0.37 -18.77
C LYS A 435 8.49 1.21 -18.98
N VAL A 436 8.37 2.31 -18.23
CA VAL A 436 7.26 3.25 -18.39
C VAL A 436 7.78 4.58 -18.92
N ALA A 437 7.20 5.05 -20.02
CA ALA A 437 7.38 6.37 -20.58
C ALA A 437 6.39 7.35 -19.96
N TYR A 438 6.88 8.46 -19.45
CA TYR A 438 6.10 9.57 -18.93
C TYR A 438 6.35 10.79 -19.80
N LEU A 439 5.29 11.32 -20.44
CA LEU A 439 5.36 12.53 -21.24
C LEU A 439 4.71 13.69 -20.50
N GLY A 440 5.43 14.80 -20.34
CA GLY A 440 4.94 16.01 -19.68
C GLY A 440 4.66 17.09 -20.72
N LEU A 441 3.41 17.47 -20.90
CA LEU A 441 2.96 18.41 -21.93
C LEU A 441 2.19 19.60 -21.32
N ASN A 442 2.26 20.76 -21.96
CA ASN A 442 1.51 21.96 -21.56
C ASN A 442 0.87 22.65 -22.78
N ASP A 443 -0.46 22.83 -22.77
CA ASP A 443 -1.25 23.44 -23.85
C ASP A 443 -1.98 24.72 -23.40
N THR A 444 -1.49 25.39 -22.35
CA THR A 444 -2.15 26.59 -21.78
C THR A 444 -1.78 27.90 -22.49
N HIS A 445 -0.49 28.23 -22.55
CA HIS A 445 -0.02 29.50 -23.13
C HIS A 445 0.32 29.38 -24.61
N ASN A 446 1.01 28.31 -24.97
CA ASN A 446 1.40 28.00 -26.34
C ASN A 446 0.67 26.74 -26.76
N SER A 447 0.15 26.71 -27.98
CA SER A 447 -0.35 25.46 -28.54
C SER A 447 0.81 24.47 -28.68
N LEU A 448 0.55 23.21 -28.33
CA LEU A 448 1.49 22.12 -28.54
C LEU A 448 1.86 21.99 -30.04
N SER A 449 3.08 21.52 -30.28
CA SER A 449 3.54 21.16 -31.62
C SER A 449 3.14 19.71 -31.91
N ASP A 450 2.11 19.52 -32.73
CA ASP A 450 1.61 18.18 -33.08
C ASP A 450 2.72 17.27 -33.64
N GLU A 451 3.59 17.82 -34.49
CA GLU A 451 4.73 17.09 -35.08
C GLU A 451 5.71 16.60 -34.00
N LYS A 452 6.14 17.50 -33.10
CA LYS A 452 7.10 17.16 -32.04
C LYS A 452 6.51 16.22 -30.99
N THR A 453 5.24 16.41 -30.65
CA THR A 453 4.54 15.51 -29.72
C THR A 453 4.41 14.11 -30.33
N SER A 454 4.05 14.00 -31.61
CA SER A 454 3.94 12.70 -32.29
C SER A 454 5.30 11.99 -32.40
N GLU A 455 6.39 12.73 -32.65
CA GLU A 455 7.76 12.18 -32.62
C GLU A 455 8.13 11.61 -31.25
N LEU A 456 7.79 12.31 -30.15
CA LEU A 456 8.07 11.81 -28.80
C LEU A 456 7.21 10.61 -28.43
N ILE A 457 5.93 10.58 -28.82
CA ILE A 457 5.07 9.41 -28.62
C ILE A 457 5.65 8.21 -29.37
N ALA A 458 6.01 8.37 -30.65
CA ALA A 458 6.62 7.29 -31.42
C ALA A 458 7.94 6.78 -30.81
N HIS A 459 8.72 7.65 -30.17
CA HIS A 459 9.92 7.25 -29.43
C HIS A 459 9.58 6.49 -28.13
N ALA A 460 8.59 6.96 -27.38
CA ALA A 460 8.11 6.28 -26.18
C ALA A 460 7.61 4.85 -26.49
N GLU A 461 6.73 4.72 -27.49
CA GLU A 461 6.18 3.44 -27.95
C GLU A 461 7.24 2.46 -28.48
N ALA A 462 8.39 2.96 -28.93
CA ALA A 462 9.49 2.11 -29.39
C ALA A 462 10.37 1.58 -28.26
N GLU A 463 10.37 2.23 -27.09
CA GLU A 463 11.35 1.99 -26.03
C GLU A 463 10.74 1.58 -24.68
N ALA A 464 9.44 1.83 -24.48
CA ALA A 464 8.70 1.54 -23.25
C ALA A 464 7.61 0.49 -23.47
N ASP A 465 7.23 -0.18 -22.38
CA ASP A 465 6.11 -1.13 -22.36
C ASP A 465 4.77 -0.40 -22.13
N ILE A 466 4.82 0.80 -21.55
CA ILE A 466 3.64 1.62 -21.20
C ILE A 466 3.97 3.10 -21.39
N THR A 467 3.05 3.86 -21.99
CA THR A 467 3.15 5.31 -22.19
C THR A 467 2.03 6.07 -21.46
N ILE A 468 2.44 6.96 -20.54
CA ILE A 468 1.56 7.81 -19.74
C ILE A 468 1.80 9.28 -20.10
N VAL A 469 0.78 9.97 -20.60
CA VAL A 469 0.80 11.41 -20.85
C VAL A 469 0.24 12.16 -19.66
N ASN A 470 1.03 13.09 -19.13
CA ASN A 470 0.67 14.05 -18.10
C ASN A 470 0.57 15.43 -18.74
N ILE A 471 -0.62 16.03 -18.76
CA ILE A 471 -0.86 17.25 -19.51
C ILE A 471 -1.55 18.34 -18.71
N HIS A 472 -1.01 19.56 -18.82
CA HIS A 472 -1.57 20.77 -18.24
C HIS A 472 -2.30 21.58 -19.33
N TRP A 473 -3.64 21.67 -19.26
CA TRP A 473 -4.48 22.12 -20.39
C TRP A 473 -5.90 22.58 -19.99
N GLY A 474 -6.72 22.96 -20.96
CA GLY A 474 -8.12 23.29 -20.71
C GLY A 474 -8.31 24.69 -20.13
N ILE A 475 -9.53 24.96 -19.67
CA ILE A 475 -9.96 26.28 -19.19
C ILE A 475 -10.14 26.21 -17.67
N GLU A 476 -9.58 27.19 -16.95
CA GLU A 476 -9.72 27.28 -15.50
C GLU A 476 -11.20 27.25 -15.07
N TYR A 477 -11.48 26.44 -14.06
CA TYR A 477 -12.77 26.30 -13.37
C TYR A 477 -13.93 25.73 -14.20
N GLU A 478 -13.69 25.30 -15.43
CA GLU A 478 -14.70 24.60 -16.23
C GLU A 478 -14.78 23.11 -15.83
N PRO A 479 -15.93 22.61 -15.36
CA PRO A 479 -16.07 21.25 -14.82
C PRO A 479 -16.15 20.15 -15.89
N VAL A 480 -16.14 20.54 -17.17
CA VAL A 480 -16.20 19.62 -18.32
C VAL A 480 -15.09 19.97 -19.30
N SER A 481 -14.45 18.95 -19.86
CA SER A 481 -13.36 19.14 -20.82
C SER A 481 -13.77 19.94 -22.06
N HIS A 482 -12.88 20.82 -22.51
CA HIS A 482 -13.02 21.55 -23.77
C HIS A 482 -12.79 20.61 -24.98
N PRO A 483 -13.46 20.79 -26.13
CA PRO A 483 -13.30 19.92 -27.30
C PRO A 483 -11.85 19.73 -27.78
N ARG A 484 -10.98 20.73 -27.57
CA ARG A 484 -9.53 20.62 -27.86
C ARG A 484 -8.84 19.58 -26.98
N GLN A 485 -9.19 19.47 -25.70
CA GLN A 485 -8.64 18.45 -24.81
C GLN A 485 -8.99 17.05 -25.35
N GLN A 486 -10.26 16.85 -25.73
CA GLN A 486 -10.75 15.57 -26.28
C GLN A 486 -10.04 15.20 -27.58
N GLN A 487 -9.90 16.15 -28.51
CA GLN A 487 -9.21 15.93 -29.79
C GLN A 487 -7.74 15.52 -29.61
N LEU A 488 -7.03 16.19 -28.70
CA LEU A 488 -5.64 15.86 -28.40
C LEU A 488 -5.54 14.48 -27.73
N ALA A 489 -6.40 14.20 -26.74
CA ALA A 489 -6.43 12.94 -26.02
C ALA A 489 -6.64 11.75 -26.97
N HIS A 490 -7.69 11.81 -27.80
CA HIS A 490 -8.00 10.75 -28.76
C HIS A 490 -6.89 10.57 -29.79
N SER A 491 -6.28 11.67 -30.27
CA SER A 491 -5.17 11.63 -31.22
C SER A 491 -3.93 10.91 -30.66
N TRP A 492 -3.63 11.07 -29.37
CA TRP A 492 -2.47 10.41 -28.75
C TRP A 492 -2.74 8.95 -28.41
N ILE A 493 -3.95 8.60 -27.95
CA ILE A 493 -4.34 7.20 -27.80
C ILE A 493 -4.35 6.48 -29.15
N ASP A 494 -4.83 7.15 -30.21
CA ASP A 494 -4.76 6.61 -31.58
C ASP A 494 -3.32 6.36 -32.07
N GLN A 495 -2.32 6.95 -31.41
CA GLN A 495 -0.88 6.75 -31.67
C GLN A 495 -0.21 5.73 -30.74
N GLY A 496 -0.92 5.18 -29.75
CA GLY A 496 -0.42 4.16 -28.83
C GLY A 496 -0.37 4.56 -27.36
N VAL A 497 -0.67 5.83 -26.99
CA VAL A 497 -0.65 6.23 -25.58
C VAL A 497 -1.69 5.45 -24.77
N ASP A 498 -1.26 4.87 -23.65
CA ASP A 498 -2.09 4.01 -22.82
C ASP A 498 -2.92 4.76 -21.79
N ILE A 499 -2.37 5.84 -21.21
CA ILE A 499 -3.00 6.57 -20.11
C ILE A 499 -2.80 8.08 -20.29
N ILE A 500 -3.85 8.86 -20.08
CA ILE A 500 -3.78 10.32 -20.09
C ILE A 500 -4.29 10.89 -18.77
N ILE A 501 -3.45 11.64 -18.06
CA ILE A 501 -3.79 12.37 -16.84
C ILE A 501 -3.66 13.88 -17.06
N GLY A 502 -4.76 14.59 -16.85
CA GLY A 502 -4.89 16.03 -17.02
C GLY A 502 -4.80 16.84 -15.73
N HIS A 503 -4.37 18.08 -15.89
CA HIS A 503 -4.06 19.10 -14.87
C HIS A 503 -4.48 20.48 -15.38
N HIS A 504 -4.48 21.52 -14.52
CA HIS A 504 -4.75 22.96 -14.80
C HIS A 504 -6.15 23.52 -14.54
N PRO A 505 -7.29 22.86 -14.89
CA PRO A 505 -8.60 23.45 -14.65
C PRO A 505 -8.89 23.80 -13.19
N HIS A 506 -8.07 23.33 -12.24
CA HIS A 506 -8.23 23.50 -10.80
C HIS A 506 -9.52 22.89 -10.22
N VAL A 507 -10.27 22.15 -11.04
CA VAL A 507 -11.50 21.42 -10.69
C VAL A 507 -11.48 20.05 -11.35
N VAL A 508 -12.15 19.07 -10.75
CA VAL A 508 -12.24 17.73 -11.31
C VAL A 508 -13.13 17.71 -12.55
N GLN A 509 -12.55 17.33 -13.68
CA GLN A 509 -13.27 17.09 -14.93
C GLN A 509 -13.64 15.60 -15.08
N GLU A 510 -14.41 15.29 -16.12
CA GLU A 510 -14.91 13.94 -16.34
C GLU A 510 -13.80 12.91 -16.65
N ILE A 511 -14.14 11.63 -16.51
CA ILE A 511 -13.31 10.49 -16.92
C ILE A 511 -13.85 9.95 -18.25
N GLU A 512 -12.97 9.51 -19.14
CA GLU A 512 -13.34 8.83 -20.37
C GLU A 512 -12.50 7.56 -20.54
N ILE A 513 -13.14 6.49 -21.01
CA ILE A 513 -12.42 5.32 -21.52
C ILE A 513 -12.56 5.33 -23.05
N TYR A 514 -11.46 5.58 -23.74
CA TYR A 514 -11.43 5.64 -25.21
C TYR A 514 -10.48 4.56 -25.73
N LYS A 515 -11.03 3.56 -26.44
CA LYS A 515 -10.28 2.36 -26.89
C LYS A 515 -9.53 1.68 -25.75
N ASP A 516 -10.23 1.43 -24.65
CA ASP A 516 -9.73 0.77 -23.45
C ASP A 516 -8.62 1.54 -22.69
N ALA A 517 -8.21 2.71 -23.19
CA ALA A 517 -7.31 3.63 -22.51
C ALA A 517 -8.06 4.65 -21.64
N PRO A 518 -7.69 4.82 -20.36
CA PRO A 518 -8.29 5.82 -19.48
C PRO A 518 -7.74 7.24 -19.71
N ILE A 519 -8.67 8.19 -19.74
CA ILE A 519 -8.41 9.63 -19.80
C ILE A 519 -9.05 10.28 -18.57
N PHE A 520 -8.22 10.87 -17.71
CA PHE A 520 -8.67 11.77 -16.66
C PHE A 520 -8.45 13.21 -17.15
N TYR A 521 -9.51 13.94 -17.49
CA TYR A 521 -9.34 15.27 -18.10
C TYR A 521 -8.79 16.33 -17.14
N SER A 522 -9.09 16.19 -15.84
CA SER A 522 -8.43 16.93 -14.76
C SER A 522 -8.62 16.24 -13.42
N LEU A 523 -7.55 16.09 -12.65
CA LEU A 523 -7.60 15.61 -11.27
C LEU A 523 -7.93 16.71 -10.24
N GLY A 524 -8.02 17.98 -10.65
CA GLY A 524 -8.21 19.12 -9.75
C GLY A 524 -6.99 19.44 -8.89
N ASN A 525 -7.20 20.22 -7.83
CA ASN A 525 -6.14 20.69 -6.94
C ASN A 525 -5.80 19.64 -5.88
N PHE A 526 -4.56 19.15 -5.88
CA PHE A 526 -4.05 18.38 -4.75
C PHE A 526 -3.71 19.34 -3.60
N ILE A 527 -2.58 20.05 -3.64
CA ILE A 527 -2.25 21.07 -2.63
C ILE A 527 -2.41 22.46 -3.26
N PHE A 528 -3.31 23.29 -2.73
CA PHE A 528 -3.54 24.64 -3.25
C PHE A 528 -4.18 25.58 -2.21
N ASP A 529 -4.18 26.90 -2.48
CA ASP A 529 -4.80 27.93 -1.64
C ASP A 529 -6.11 28.56 -2.20
N GLN A 530 -6.77 27.88 -3.16
CA GLN A 530 -7.99 28.37 -3.81
C GLN A 530 -9.28 27.95 -3.07
N TYR A 531 -9.64 28.67 -2.01
CA TYR A 531 -10.80 28.33 -1.16
C TYR A 531 -12.13 28.98 -1.59
N PHE A 532 -12.16 29.67 -2.73
CA PHE A 532 -13.30 30.52 -3.11
C PHE A 532 -14.51 29.73 -3.64
N SER A 533 -14.34 28.43 -3.94
CA SER A 533 -15.43 27.56 -4.39
C SER A 533 -15.25 26.13 -3.84
N VAL A 534 -16.34 25.35 -3.81
CA VAL A 534 -16.28 23.93 -3.44
C VAL A 534 -15.52 23.11 -4.49
N PRO A 535 -15.77 23.26 -5.81
CA PRO A 535 -15.06 22.48 -6.83
C PRO A 535 -13.53 22.65 -6.79
N THR A 536 -13.01 23.83 -6.46
CA THR A 536 -11.56 24.07 -6.36
C THR A 536 -10.90 23.45 -5.13
N GLN A 537 -11.72 22.92 -4.21
CA GLN A 537 -11.31 22.20 -3.01
C GLN A 537 -11.57 20.69 -3.13
N GLN A 538 -12.03 20.20 -4.28
CA GLN A 538 -12.24 18.78 -4.55
C GLN A 538 -11.20 18.29 -5.56
N SER A 539 -10.68 17.10 -5.35
CA SER A 539 -9.69 16.49 -6.23
C SER A 539 -9.76 14.97 -6.23
N LEU A 540 -9.02 14.37 -7.16
CA LEU A 540 -8.83 12.93 -7.26
C LEU A 540 -7.37 12.57 -7.00
N GLY A 541 -7.15 11.57 -6.16
CA GLY A 541 -5.96 10.72 -6.25
C GLY A 541 -6.27 9.53 -7.15
N VAL A 542 -5.33 9.13 -8.01
CA VAL A 542 -5.47 7.96 -8.89
C VAL A 542 -4.37 6.97 -8.57
N GLY A 543 -4.75 5.82 -8.02
CA GLY A 543 -3.91 4.64 -7.90
C GLY A 543 -4.02 3.79 -9.16
N MET A 544 -2.91 3.36 -9.72
CA MET A 544 -2.86 2.50 -10.89
C MET A 544 -1.96 1.32 -10.59
N THR A 545 -2.44 0.10 -10.84
CA THR A 545 -1.62 -1.11 -10.86
C THR A 545 -1.53 -1.63 -12.28
N LEU A 546 -0.30 -1.74 -12.80
CA LEU A 546 -0.04 -2.14 -14.18
C LEU A 546 0.53 -3.57 -14.20
N TYR A 547 -0.22 -4.47 -14.83
CA TYR A 547 0.10 -5.88 -15.08
C TYR A 547 0.62 -6.06 -16.51
N ASP A 548 0.87 -7.30 -16.94
CA ASP A 548 1.23 -7.55 -18.35
C ASP A 548 -0.01 -7.50 -19.26
N ASP A 549 -1.20 -7.82 -18.74
CA ASP A 549 -2.45 -7.95 -19.51
C ASP A 549 -3.60 -7.06 -19.01
N LYS A 550 -3.35 -6.23 -17.99
CA LYS A 550 -4.38 -5.44 -17.32
C LYS A 550 -3.85 -4.14 -16.69
N ILE A 551 -4.70 -3.12 -16.67
CA ILE A 551 -4.57 -1.92 -15.84
C ILE A 551 -5.68 -1.93 -14.79
N SER A 552 -5.33 -2.02 -13.51
CA SER A 552 -6.27 -1.80 -12.39
C SER A 552 -6.25 -0.31 -12.01
N LEU A 553 -7.41 0.36 -12.04
CA LEU A 553 -7.56 1.76 -11.64
C LEU A 553 -8.31 1.87 -10.31
N TYR A 554 -7.77 2.68 -9.41
CA TYR A 554 -8.35 3.03 -8.12
C TYR A 554 -8.49 4.55 -8.02
N VAL A 555 -9.71 5.05 -7.86
CA VAL A 555 -9.95 6.49 -7.74
C VAL A 555 -10.26 6.86 -6.29
N PHE A 556 -9.47 7.77 -5.72
CA PHE A 556 -9.59 8.23 -4.35
C PHE A 556 -10.17 9.65 -4.33
N PRO A 557 -11.42 9.85 -3.88
CA PRO A 557 -12.00 11.18 -3.70
C PRO A 557 -11.32 11.93 -2.57
N LEU A 558 -10.80 13.11 -2.87
CA LEU A 558 -10.07 13.94 -1.92
C LEU A 558 -10.73 15.32 -1.79
N LYS A 559 -10.56 15.92 -0.62
CA LYS A 559 -10.91 17.32 -0.40
C LYS A 559 -9.80 18.07 0.31
N GLY A 560 -9.61 19.33 -0.09
CA GLY A 560 -8.69 20.27 0.52
C GLY A 560 -9.42 21.25 1.44
N GLU A 561 -8.98 21.37 2.67
CA GLU A 561 -9.46 22.37 3.62
C GLU A 561 -8.26 23.15 4.17
N GLN A 562 -8.22 24.46 3.94
CA GLN A 562 -7.09 25.31 4.38
C GLN A 562 -5.71 24.79 3.90
N SER A 563 -5.65 24.22 2.69
CA SER A 563 -4.46 23.63 2.05
C SER A 563 -3.96 22.32 2.66
N GLN A 564 -4.68 21.72 3.60
CA GLN A 564 -4.50 20.34 4.02
C GLN A 564 -5.47 19.45 3.25
N VAL A 565 -4.98 18.36 2.66
CA VAL A 565 -5.79 17.38 1.92
C VAL A 565 -6.16 16.21 2.82
N GLN A 566 -7.37 15.70 2.63
CA GLN A 566 -7.87 14.50 3.29
C GLN A 566 -8.76 13.69 2.35
N HIS A 567 -8.92 12.39 2.65
CA HIS A 567 -9.95 11.58 1.99
C HIS A 567 -11.35 12.13 2.30
N MET A 568 -12.24 12.11 1.31
CA MET A 568 -13.66 12.32 1.59
C MET A 568 -14.20 11.16 2.42
N LEU A 569 -15.19 11.44 3.29
CA LEU A 569 -15.90 10.37 3.98
C LEU A 569 -16.65 9.49 2.96
N PHE A 570 -16.88 8.21 3.28
CA PHE A 570 -17.46 7.25 2.33
C PHE A 570 -18.71 7.79 1.60
N GLN A 571 -19.71 8.28 2.34
CA GLN A 571 -20.96 8.80 1.74
C GLN A 571 -20.75 10.07 0.92
N GLU A 572 -19.84 10.96 1.35
CA GLU A 572 -19.46 12.17 0.61
C GLU A 572 -18.77 11.80 -0.70
N GLY A 573 -17.82 10.86 -0.64
CA GLY A 573 -17.11 10.33 -1.81
C GLY A 573 -18.05 9.65 -2.80
N GLN A 574 -19.04 8.87 -2.35
CA GLN A 574 -20.04 8.27 -3.24
C GLN A 574 -20.85 9.31 -4.01
N LEU A 575 -21.32 10.37 -3.34
CA LEU A 575 -22.06 11.44 -3.99
C LEU A 575 -21.20 12.22 -4.97
N PHE A 576 -19.97 12.54 -4.58
CA PHE A 576 -19.02 13.23 -5.42
C PHE A 576 -18.64 12.42 -6.66
N MET A 577 -18.32 11.13 -6.50
CA MET A 577 -17.98 10.27 -7.62
C MET A 577 -19.17 9.98 -8.52
N GLN A 578 -20.39 9.88 -7.99
CA GLN A 578 -21.58 9.78 -8.83
C GLN A 578 -21.71 10.99 -9.75
N ASP A 579 -21.50 12.21 -9.24
CA ASP A 579 -21.51 13.44 -10.03
C ASP A 579 -20.41 13.46 -11.11
N VAL A 580 -19.21 12.94 -10.79
CA VAL A 580 -18.13 12.76 -11.79
C VAL A 580 -18.53 11.73 -12.85
N PHE A 581 -19.08 10.58 -12.45
CA PHE A 581 -19.46 9.51 -13.37
C PHE A 581 -20.64 9.89 -14.27
N ASP A 582 -21.60 10.67 -13.77
CA ASP A 582 -22.77 11.13 -14.54
C ASP A 582 -22.36 11.98 -15.76
N ARG A 583 -21.22 12.67 -15.68
CA ARG A 583 -20.63 13.44 -16.79
C ARG A 583 -19.52 12.69 -17.55
N SER A 584 -19.16 11.48 -17.11
CA SER A 584 -18.08 10.67 -17.68
C SER A 584 -18.51 9.85 -18.89
N ARG A 585 -17.54 9.53 -19.75
CA ARG A 585 -17.71 8.73 -20.97
C ARG A 585 -17.04 7.38 -20.80
N LEU A 586 -17.61 6.51 -19.97
CA LEU A 586 -17.01 5.21 -19.62
C LEU A 586 -17.32 4.07 -20.63
N GLY A 587 -18.23 4.30 -21.58
CA GLY A 587 -18.60 3.29 -22.56
C GLY A 587 -19.24 2.06 -21.91
N ALA A 588 -18.63 0.89 -22.09
CA ALA A 588 -19.09 -0.37 -21.51
C ALA A 588 -18.55 -0.63 -20.08
N TYR A 589 -17.64 0.21 -19.60
CA TYR A 589 -16.98 0.06 -18.32
C TYR A 589 -17.79 0.71 -17.20
N THR A 590 -17.63 0.22 -15.98
CA THR A 590 -18.27 0.77 -14.79
C THR A 590 -17.37 0.55 -13.59
N PHE A 591 -17.09 1.61 -12.83
CA PHE A 591 -16.39 1.51 -11.56
C PHE A 591 -17.26 0.79 -10.53
N ASP A 592 -16.65 -0.05 -9.69
CA ASP A 592 -17.35 -0.68 -8.59
C ASP A 592 -17.64 0.31 -7.44
N SER A 593 -18.26 -0.18 -6.36
CA SER A 593 -18.59 0.67 -5.20
C SER A 593 -17.38 1.23 -4.44
N ASN A 594 -16.18 0.71 -4.70
CA ASN A 594 -14.92 1.18 -4.15
C ASN A 594 -14.16 2.07 -5.14
N PHE A 595 -14.80 2.47 -6.24
CA PHE A 595 -14.19 3.24 -7.32
C PHE A 595 -12.99 2.54 -7.95
N HIS A 596 -13.07 1.21 -8.04
CA HIS A 596 -12.12 0.37 -8.74
C HIS A 596 -12.64 -0.03 -10.13
N LEU A 597 -11.76 -0.05 -11.12
CA LEU A 597 -12.04 -0.49 -12.49
C LEU A 597 -10.83 -1.21 -13.09
N ASP A 598 -11.06 -2.41 -13.60
CA ASP A 598 -10.08 -3.15 -14.41
C ASP A 598 -10.29 -2.87 -15.90
N LEU A 599 -9.19 -2.58 -16.61
CA LEU A 599 -9.14 -2.41 -18.06
C LEU A 599 -8.19 -3.46 -18.67
N PRO A 600 -8.54 -4.06 -19.81
CA PRO A 600 -7.60 -4.91 -20.53
C PRO A 600 -6.39 -4.10 -21.01
N PHE A 601 -5.23 -4.75 -21.10
CA PHE A 601 -4.00 -4.18 -21.63
C PHE A 601 -3.42 -5.18 -22.65
N ASP A 602 -3.17 -4.72 -23.88
CA ASP A 602 -2.81 -5.56 -25.03
C ASP A 602 -1.33 -5.46 -25.40
#